data_AF-A0A1B1AZZ5-F1
#
_entry.id   AF-A0A1B1AZZ5-F1
#
_cell.length_a   1.000
_cell.length_b   1.000
_cell.length_c   1.000
_cell.angle_alpha   90.00
_cell.angle_beta   90.00
_cell.angle_gamma   90.00
#
_symmetry.space_group_name_H-M   'P 1'
#
loop_
_entity.id
_entity.type
_entity.pdbx_description
1 polymer ?
#
loop_
_entity_poly.entity_id
_entity_poly.type
_entity_poly.pdbx_seq_one_letter_code
_entity_poly.pdbx_strand_id
1 'polypeptide(L)'
;MADFATSAAAELDTLLSAVVQAAGRHGWTAVTEAAAALPQPDDRTVLLCASPKADSSALAVWLHTRLDAHEPLSAPLEALHADPAPALRANRLVLALGCAELLGPEAAEAAAALAARPPDTVVVVLTGAEALTGDGDLDLVARRIWRLLYAGPDEQWAGGDLTDHQCLLWAAAEAPEPLRERLARDAATLEERMTAKVAAPARLQAYRIARLLDLASDVIAEKTRERPADPARRRTGQGASARTALTAGRRELLRTLDAEASAAEREVAAALRMLEQDLQRDVRPFLERHREELSEPARMRSLVGSCVDRGIHRWAATTGPGLRARAARIDFAVSELFHRLDEALRACGATPDIVGTVPTVSLDDALMASVNPAAGQVAPGRSAGMATEVVVGGVLGAAAGAVLTSGLGTVLGAGVGAAAGGMLHHVQAEQQLVRATGYGKDAVRKRIAGLTQILPGAMRREVGALRRTVEQTLDRAGRELDTLCPAQDGGEDVPEAGQTTGPGATAEATAELDALRRRLAAVRI
;
A
#
# COMPACT_ATOMS: atom_id res chain seq x y z
N MET A 1 -12.91 -41.61 3.65
CA MET A 1 -12.00 -40.47 3.91
C MET A 1 -10.94 -40.79 4.98
N ALA A 2 -11.26 -41.53 6.05
CA ALA A 2 -10.27 -41.93 7.07
C ALA A 2 -9.10 -42.79 6.55
N ASP A 3 -9.33 -43.71 5.61
CA ASP A 3 -8.27 -44.57 5.04
C ASP A 3 -7.25 -43.78 4.19
N PHE A 4 -7.68 -42.72 3.50
CA PHE A 4 -6.79 -41.90 2.66
C PHE A 4 -5.89 -40.98 3.50
N ALA A 5 -6.41 -40.39 4.57
CA ALA A 5 -5.64 -39.52 5.47
C ALA A 5 -4.52 -40.29 6.20
N THR A 6 -4.79 -41.54 6.57
CA THR A 6 -3.82 -42.43 7.22
C THR A 6 -2.73 -42.88 6.24
N SER A 7 -3.09 -43.11 4.98
CA SER A 7 -2.15 -43.43 3.90
C SER A 7 -1.21 -42.26 3.56
N ALA A 8 -1.72 -41.03 3.49
CA ALA A 8 -0.93 -39.85 3.18
C ALA A 8 0.07 -39.49 4.29
N ALA A 9 -0.33 -39.62 5.56
CA ALA A 9 0.56 -39.38 6.69
C ALA A 9 1.75 -40.36 6.71
N ALA A 10 1.49 -41.65 6.51
CA ALA A 10 2.55 -42.66 6.44
C ALA A 10 3.51 -42.45 5.25
N GLU A 11 2.98 -41.99 4.11
CA GLU A 11 3.79 -41.66 2.94
C GLU A 11 4.70 -40.44 3.20
N LEU A 12 4.18 -39.42 3.89
CA LEU A 12 4.96 -38.23 4.29
C LEU A 12 6.05 -38.57 5.32
N ASP A 13 5.81 -39.46 6.27
CA ASP A 13 6.83 -39.90 7.22
C ASP A 13 7.94 -40.71 6.53
N THR A 14 7.55 -41.54 5.56
CA THR A 14 8.50 -42.25 4.70
C THR A 14 9.34 -41.27 3.86
N LEU A 15 8.70 -40.22 3.34
CA LEU A 15 9.37 -39.18 2.56
C LEU A 15 10.33 -38.36 3.44
N LEU A 16 9.92 -37.95 4.64
CA LEU A 16 10.80 -37.26 5.60
C LEU A 16 12.03 -38.10 5.92
N SER A 17 11.84 -39.41 6.16
CA SER A 17 12.96 -40.34 6.37
C SER A 17 13.91 -40.39 5.17
N ALA A 18 13.36 -40.39 3.94
CA ALA A 18 14.17 -40.35 2.72
C ALA A 18 14.95 -39.03 2.55
N VAL A 19 14.35 -37.89 2.92
CA VAL A 19 15.04 -36.58 2.93
C VAL A 19 16.20 -36.59 3.92
N VAL A 20 16.00 -37.10 5.14
CA VAL A 20 17.07 -37.20 6.16
C VAL A 20 18.19 -38.12 5.69
N GLN A 21 17.87 -39.26 5.08
CA GLN A 21 18.88 -40.18 4.52
C GLN A 21 19.66 -39.57 3.36
N ALA A 22 18.98 -38.82 2.47
CA ALA A 22 19.64 -38.10 1.38
C ALA A 22 20.57 -37.00 1.94
N ALA A 23 20.09 -36.24 2.93
CA ALA A 23 20.89 -35.22 3.61
C ALA A 23 22.14 -35.81 4.27
N GLY A 24 22.04 -36.97 4.91
CA GLY A 24 23.18 -37.70 5.46
C GLY A 24 24.19 -38.16 4.40
N ARG A 25 23.72 -38.70 3.27
CA ARG A 25 24.60 -39.13 2.16
C ARG A 25 25.34 -37.98 1.48
N HIS A 26 24.68 -36.84 1.29
CA HIS A 26 25.24 -35.67 0.60
C HIS A 26 25.88 -34.64 1.53
N GLY A 27 25.90 -34.92 2.84
CA GLY A 27 26.45 -34.03 3.86
C GLY A 27 25.74 -32.67 3.90
N TRP A 28 24.41 -32.65 3.82
CA TRP A 28 23.57 -31.46 4.05
C TRP A 28 23.29 -31.30 5.55
N THR A 29 24.31 -30.92 6.32
CA THR A 29 24.27 -30.88 7.79
C THR A 29 23.13 -30.02 8.33
N ALA A 30 22.90 -28.85 7.73
CA ALA A 30 21.80 -27.95 8.09
C ALA A 30 20.42 -28.63 7.93
N VAL A 31 20.24 -29.48 6.91
CA VAL A 31 18.99 -30.22 6.69
C VAL A 31 18.81 -31.32 7.73
N THR A 32 19.87 -32.06 8.06
CA THR A 32 19.81 -33.09 9.12
C THR A 32 19.53 -32.48 10.49
N GLU A 33 20.14 -31.34 10.83
CA GLU A 33 19.90 -30.64 12.09
C GLU A 33 18.47 -30.07 12.16
N ALA A 34 18.00 -29.46 11.07
CA ALA A 34 16.64 -28.95 10.99
C ALA A 34 15.60 -30.07 11.12
N ALA A 35 15.83 -31.23 10.49
CA ALA A 35 14.94 -32.38 10.59
C ALA A 35 14.94 -33.01 11.99
N ALA A 36 16.11 -33.10 12.64
CA ALA A 36 16.23 -33.62 14.01
C ALA A 36 15.53 -32.73 15.05
N ALA A 37 15.40 -31.44 14.77
CA ALA A 37 14.72 -30.48 15.63
C ALA A 37 13.18 -30.43 15.44
N LEU A 38 12.62 -31.23 14.53
CA LEU A 38 11.16 -31.31 14.36
C LEU A 38 10.50 -31.98 15.56
N PRO A 39 9.31 -31.52 15.98
CA PRO A 39 8.61 -32.04 17.13
C PRO A 39 8.05 -33.44 16.87
N GLN A 40 7.83 -34.20 17.94
CA GLN A 40 7.07 -35.44 17.84
C GLN A 40 5.61 -35.15 17.40
N PRO A 41 4.93 -36.09 16.73
CA PRO A 41 3.58 -35.88 16.23
C PRO A 41 2.54 -35.49 17.30
N ASP A 42 2.78 -35.90 18.55
CA ASP A 42 1.93 -35.63 19.71
C ASP A 42 2.47 -34.55 20.65
N ASP A 43 3.50 -33.80 20.21
CA ASP A 43 4.03 -32.66 20.95
C ASP A 43 2.95 -31.59 21.15
N ARG A 44 2.77 -31.22 22.42
CA ARG A 44 1.77 -30.25 22.89
C ARG A 44 2.32 -28.83 23.01
N THR A 45 3.59 -28.62 22.66
CA THR A 45 4.23 -27.32 22.73
C THR A 45 3.51 -26.32 21.83
N VAL A 46 3.21 -25.15 22.40
CA VAL A 46 2.61 -24.01 21.72
C VAL A 46 3.67 -22.94 21.55
N LEU A 47 3.80 -22.44 20.32
CA LEU A 47 4.60 -21.26 20.03
C LEU A 47 3.70 -20.02 20.01
N LEU A 48 3.95 -19.08 20.91
CA LEU A 48 3.34 -17.76 20.91
C LEU A 48 4.21 -16.79 20.11
N CYS A 49 3.73 -16.39 18.94
CA CYS A 49 4.35 -15.40 18.08
C CYS A 49 3.62 -14.08 18.27
N ALA A 50 4.26 -13.10 18.89
CA ALA A 50 3.66 -11.80 19.15
C ALA A 50 4.34 -10.72 18.33
N SER A 51 3.55 -9.80 17.77
CA SER A 51 4.09 -8.55 17.26
C SER A 51 4.58 -7.66 18.42
N PRO A 52 5.54 -6.74 18.19
CA PRO A 52 6.18 -5.95 19.25
C PRO A 52 5.22 -5.06 20.03
N LYS A 53 4.08 -4.68 19.43
CA LYS A 53 3.05 -3.85 20.09
C LYS A 53 1.81 -4.64 20.48
N ALA A 54 1.77 -5.96 20.25
CA ALA A 54 0.78 -6.81 20.88
C ALA A 54 1.17 -6.98 22.35
N ASP A 55 0.28 -6.59 23.27
CA ASP A 55 0.43 -7.01 24.67
C ASP A 55 0.03 -8.47 24.79
N SER A 56 1.01 -9.35 24.55
CA SER A 56 0.83 -10.80 24.66
C SER A 56 1.10 -11.32 26.07
N SER A 57 1.44 -10.46 27.04
CA SER A 57 1.87 -10.89 28.38
C SER A 57 0.74 -11.58 29.13
N ALA A 58 -0.44 -10.96 29.14
CA ALA A 58 -1.64 -11.53 29.75
C ALA A 58 -2.10 -12.82 29.04
N LEU A 59 -1.98 -12.86 27.71
CA LEU A 59 -2.28 -14.04 26.91
C LEU A 59 -1.31 -15.19 27.21
N ALA A 60 -0.02 -14.92 27.35
CA ALA A 60 1.00 -15.91 27.69
C ALA A 60 0.75 -16.52 29.07
N VAL A 61 0.44 -15.69 30.06
CA VAL A 61 0.07 -16.14 31.42
C VAL A 61 -1.19 -17.01 31.39
N TRP A 62 -2.19 -16.62 30.61
CA TRP A 62 -3.41 -17.41 30.46
C TRP A 62 -3.14 -18.77 29.79
N LEU A 63 -2.35 -18.79 28.70
CA LEU A 63 -1.94 -20.02 28.03
C LEU A 63 -1.19 -20.94 28.98
N HIS A 64 -0.27 -20.40 29.77
CA HIS A 64 0.49 -21.17 30.76
C HIS A 64 -0.42 -21.79 31.84
N THR A 65 -1.44 -21.06 32.28
CA THR A 65 -2.37 -21.54 33.33
C THR A 65 -3.31 -22.65 32.83
N ARG A 66 -3.58 -22.71 31.52
CA ARG A 66 -4.53 -23.65 30.90
C ARG A 66 -3.88 -24.85 30.22
N LEU A 67 -2.60 -24.72 29.84
CA LEU A 67 -1.82 -25.79 29.23
C LEU A 67 -0.98 -26.46 30.33
N ASP A 68 -1.55 -27.48 30.98
CA ASP A 68 -1.05 -28.25 32.14
C ASP A 68 0.38 -28.85 32.09
N ALA A 69 1.28 -28.42 31.19
CA ALA A 69 2.63 -28.97 31.16
C ALA A 69 3.77 -28.04 30.79
N HIS A 70 3.66 -27.07 29.88
CA HIS A 70 4.84 -26.35 29.39
C HIS A 70 4.60 -24.84 29.20
N GLU A 71 5.61 -24.04 29.58
CA GLU A 71 5.67 -22.63 29.25
C GLU A 71 5.63 -22.49 27.72
N PRO A 72 4.71 -21.68 27.16
CA PRO A 72 4.66 -21.46 25.72
C PRO A 72 5.99 -20.86 25.28
N LEU A 73 6.58 -21.42 24.23
CA LEU A 73 7.75 -20.82 23.62
C LEU A 73 7.33 -19.48 23.03
N SER A 74 8.09 -18.42 23.28
CA SER A 74 7.82 -17.11 22.71
C SER A 74 8.86 -16.75 21.65
N ALA A 75 8.40 -16.26 20.51
CA ALA A 75 9.25 -15.71 19.48
C ALA A 75 8.67 -14.36 18.99
N PRO A 76 9.50 -13.32 18.81
CA PRO A 76 9.05 -12.09 18.18
C PRO A 76 8.74 -12.34 16.71
N LEU A 77 7.65 -11.75 16.23
CA LEU A 77 7.13 -11.99 14.89
C LEU A 77 8.12 -11.62 13.78
N GLU A 78 8.88 -10.53 13.94
CA GLU A 78 9.88 -10.07 12.98
C GLU A 78 11.03 -11.07 12.81
N ALA A 79 11.46 -11.71 13.90
CA ALA A 79 12.54 -12.69 13.83
C ALA A 79 12.15 -13.91 12.97
N LEU A 80 10.85 -14.20 12.87
CA LEU A 80 10.34 -15.32 12.06
C LEU A 80 10.36 -15.02 10.56
N HIS A 81 10.47 -13.75 10.16
CA HIS A 81 10.73 -13.38 8.77
C HIS A 81 12.13 -13.84 8.36
N ALA A 82 13.13 -13.63 9.23
CA ALA A 82 14.52 -14.01 8.99
C ALA A 82 14.78 -15.51 9.20
N ASP A 83 14.18 -16.11 10.24
CA ASP A 83 14.30 -17.53 10.56
C ASP A 83 12.93 -18.16 10.86
N PRO A 84 12.29 -18.87 9.90
CA PRO A 84 11.02 -19.53 10.12
C PRO A 84 11.15 -20.87 10.87
N ALA A 85 12.37 -21.32 11.23
CA ALA A 85 12.58 -22.61 11.88
C ALA A 85 11.79 -22.79 13.19
N PRO A 86 11.71 -21.80 14.11
CA PRO A 86 10.93 -21.94 15.33
C PRO A 86 9.45 -22.22 15.03
N ALA A 87 8.87 -21.55 14.04
CA ALA A 87 7.49 -21.78 13.61
C ALA A 87 7.31 -23.19 13.06
N LEU A 88 8.23 -23.69 12.23
CA LEU A 88 8.17 -25.06 11.70
C LEU A 88 8.22 -26.12 12.80
N ARG A 89 8.97 -25.85 13.88
CA ARG A 89 9.12 -26.76 15.02
C ARG A 89 7.90 -26.77 15.95
N ALA A 90 6.93 -25.89 15.76
CA ALA A 90 5.71 -25.88 16.54
C ALA A 90 4.60 -26.64 15.80
N ASN A 91 3.92 -27.57 16.49
CA ASN A 91 2.67 -28.17 15.99
C ASN A 91 1.50 -27.18 16.09
N ARG A 92 1.53 -26.31 17.10
CA ARG A 92 0.56 -25.24 17.32
C ARG A 92 1.20 -23.89 17.46
N LEU A 93 0.57 -22.91 16.84
CA LEU A 93 1.01 -21.53 16.85
C LEU A 93 -0.13 -20.61 17.25
N VAL A 94 0.14 -19.69 18.17
CA VAL A 94 -0.72 -18.57 18.48
C VAL A 94 -0.06 -17.32 17.91
N LEU A 95 -0.71 -16.70 16.92
CA LEU A 95 -0.26 -15.45 16.33
C LEU A 95 -0.99 -14.30 17.02
N ALA A 96 -0.30 -13.61 17.92
CA ALA A 96 -0.84 -12.48 18.68
C ALA A 96 -0.55 -11.16 17.96
N LEU A 97 -1.60 -10.41 17.61
CA LEU A 97 -1.52 -9.12 16.92
C LEU A 97 -2.31 -8.05 17.69
N GLY A 98 -1.82 -6.81 17.78
CA GLY A 98 -2.56 -5.74 18.43
C GLY A 98 -3.79 -5.27 17.64
N CYS A 99 -4.94 -5.12 18.29
CA CYS A 99 -6.14 -4.52 17.69
C CYS A 99 -5.86 -3.11 17.12
N ALA A 100 -5.08 -2.30 17.82
CA ALA A 100 -4.71 -0.94 17.37
C ALA A 100 -3.37 -0.87 16.59
N GLU A 101 -2.72 -2.00 16.33
CA GLU A 101 -1.36 -2.02 15.81
C GLU A 101 -1.28 -1.87 14.29
N LEU A 102 -0.27 -1.11 13.83
CA LEU A 102 0.19 -1.12 12.45
C LEU A 102 1.48 -1.93 12.39
N LEU A 103 1.45 -3.05 11.67
CA LEU A 103 2.62 -3.91 11.46
C LEU A 103 3.59 -3.28 10.45
N GLY A 104 4.88 -3.44 10.70
CA GLY A 104 5.90 -3.22 9.68
C GLY A 104 5.84 -4.28 8.57
N PRO A 105 6.54 -4.07 7.44
CA PRO A 105 6.50 -4.99 6.30
C PRO A 105 6.98 -6.40 6.65
N GLU A 106 8.08 -6.54 7.38
CA GLU A 106 8.63 -7.85 7.79
C GLU A 106 7.65 -8.62 8.70
N ALA A 107 7.05 -7.94 9.68
CA ALA A 107 6.05 -8.51 10.57
C ALA A 107 4.77 -8.89 9.83
N ALA A 108 4.36 -8.08 8.84
CA ALA A 108 3.20 -8.35 8.01
C ALA A 108 3.40 -9.61 7.15
N GLU A 109 4.56 -9.75 6.51
CA GLU A 109 4.89 -10.92 5.70
C GLU A 109 5.02 -12.19 6.55
N ALA A 110 5.68 -12.09 7.72
CA ALA A 110 5.73 -13.19 8.68
C ALA A 110 4.33 -13.59 9.15
N ALA A 111 3.49 -12.62 9.53
CA ALA A 111 2.11 -12.88 9.97
C ALA A 111 1.29 -13.58 8.89
N ALA A 112 1.35 -13.11 7.64
CA ALA A 112 0.64 -13.72 6.52
C ALA A 112 1.12 -15.16 6.26
N ALA A 113 2.43 -15.40 6.28
CA ALA A 113 3.01 -16.73 6.11
C ALA A 113 2.58 -17.69 7.22
N LEU A 114 2.50 -17.22 8.48
CA LEU A 114 2.02 -18.01 9.60
C LEU A 114 0.51 -18.26 9.54
N ALA A 115 -0.27 -17.28 9.10
CA ALA A 115 -1.72 -17.41 8.94
C ALA A 115 -2.09 -18.37 7.79
N ALA A 116 -1.23 -18.51 6.78
CA ALA A 116 -1.39 -19.47 5.69
C ALA A 116 -1.11 -20.93 6.08
N ARG A 117 -0.70 -21.20 7.33
CA ARG A 117 -0.54 -22.56 7.83
C ARG A 117 -1.86 -23.33 7.77
N PRO A 118 -1.80 -24.67 7.75
CA PRO A 118 -3.02 -25.48 7.73
C PRO A 118 -3.96 -25.09 8.89
N PRO A 119 -5.29 -25.10 8.64
CA PRO A 119 -6.26 -24.84 9.67
C PRO A 119 -6.02 -25.79 10.85
N ASP A 120 -6.28 -25.31 12.07
CA ASP A 120 -6.10 -26.03 13.34
C ASP A 120 -4.64 -26.14 13.84
N THR A 121 -3.67 -25.65 13.05
CA THR A 121 -2.26 -25.50 13.49
C THR A 121 -1.89 -24.07 13.89
N VAL A 122 -2.73 -23.10 13.52
CA VAL A 122 -2.57 -21.69 13.83
C VAL A 122 -3.87 -21.13 14.38
N VAL A 123 -3.78 -20.25 15.37
CA VAL A 123 -4.88 -19.42 15.85
C VAL A 123 -4.39 -17.98 15.84
N VAL A 124 -5.15 -17.09 15.19
CA VAL A 124 -4.85 -15.65 15.22
C VAL A 124 -5.61 -15.05 16.39
N VAL A 125 -4.92 -14.32 17.25
CA VAL A 125 -5.47 -13.69 18.45
C VAL A 125 -5.21 -12.20 18.39
N LEU A 126 -6.28 -11.41 18.35
CA LEU A 126 -6.21 -9.96 18.37
C LEU A 126 -6.25 -9.45 19.81
N THR A 127 -5.10 -9.02 20.32
CA THR A 127 -4.92 -8.53 21.70
C THR A 127 -5.28 -7.05 21.82
N GLY A 128 -5.74 -6.63 23.00
CA GLY A 128 -6.11 -5.23 23.24
C GLY A 128 -7.55 -4.91 22.82
N ALA A 129 -8.43 -5.91 22.80
CA ALA A 129 -9.84 -5.73 22.46
C ALA A 129 -10.59 -4.84 23.46
N GLU A 130 -10.06 -4.67 24.68
CA GLU A 130 -10.59 -3.74 25.68
C GLU A 130 -10.56 -2.26 25.24
N ALA A 131 -9.70 -1.91 24.28
CA ALA A 131 -9.61 -0.56 23.74
C ALA A 131 -10.66 -0.26 22.66
N LEU A 132 -11.40 -1.26 22.20
CA LEU A 132 -12.42 -1.10 21.14
C LEU A 132 -13.72 -0.55 21.75
N THR A 133 -14.27 0.49 21.14
CA THR A 133 -15.44 1.19 21.68
C THR A 133 -16.78 0.66 21.17
N GLY A 134 -16.76 -0.21 20.14
CA GLY A 134 -17.94 -0.87 19.60
C GLY A 134 -17.73 -1.46 18.19
N ASP A 135 -18.84 -1.80 17.52
CA ASP A 135 -18.85 -2.53 16.24
C ASP A 135 -18.10 -1.80 15.11
N GLY A 136 -18.12 -0.46 15.10
CA GLY A 136 -17.41 0.32 14.08
C GLY A 136 -15.88 0.17 14.14
N ASP A 137 -15.32 0.08 15.34
CA ASP A 137 -13.88 -0.16 15.52
C ASP A 137 -13.55 -1.60 15.14
N LEU A 138 -14.42 -2.55 15.51
CA LEU A 138 -14.28 -3.95 15.13
C LEU A 138 -14.27 -4.10 13.61
N ASP A 139 -15.16 -3.45 12.87
CA ASP A 139 -15.19 -3.47 11.40
C ASP A 139 -13.91 -2.92 10.76
N LEU A 140 -13.28 -1.92 11.39
CA LEU A 140 -12.00 -1.37 10.92
C LEU A 140 -10.85 -2.33 11.17
N VAL A 141 -10.77 -2.90 12.36
CA VAL A 141 -9.76 -3.90 12.73
C VAL A 141 -9.91 -5.13 11.86
N ALA A 142 -11.14 -5.61 11.69
CA ALA A 142 -11.51 -6.73 10.86
C ALA A 142 -10.98 -6.50 9.44
N ARG A 143 -11.42 -5.41 8.78
CA ARG A 143 -10.96 -5.03 7.44
C ARG A 143 -9.45 -4.98 7.30
N ARG A 144 -8.75 -4.45 8.30
CA ARG A 144 -7.29 -4.38 8.30
C ARG A 144 -6.66 -5.77 8.35
N ILE A 145 -7.09 -6.61 9.29
CA ILE A 145 -6.50 -7.94 9.52
C ILE A 145 -6.70 -8.86 8.32
N TRP A 146 -7.87 -8.84 7.68
CA TRP A 146 -8.05 -9.66 6.48
C TRP A 146 -7.27 -9.16 5.28
N ARG A 147 -7.16 -7.83 5.09
CA ARG A 147 -6.28 -7.29 4.04
C ARG A 147 -4.82 -7.67 4.25
N LEU A 148 -4.42 -7.84 5.51
CA LEU A 148 -3.07 -8.19 5.90
C LEU A 148 -2.79 -9.69 5.74
N LEU A 149 -3.71 -10.56 6.19
CA LEU A 149 -3.45 -11.98 6.35
C LEU A 149 -4.07 -12.88 5.29
N TYR A 150 -5.17 -12.45 4.66
CA TYR A 150 -6.03 -13.34 3.86
C TYR A 150 -6.29 -12.83 2.45
N ALA A 151 -6.30 -11.51 2.22
CA ALA A 151 -6.66 -10.94 0.93
C ALA A 151 -5.61 -11.23 -0.15
N GLY A 152 -6.08 -11.71 -1.29
CA GLY A 152 -5.30 -11.65 -2.53
C GLY A 152 -5.07 -10.20 -3.00
N PRO A 153 -4.13 -9.97 -3.93
CA PRO A 153 -3.75 -8.63 -4.40
C PRO A 153 -4.91 -7.79 -4.98
N ASP A 154 -5.99 -8.44 -5.41
CA ASP A 154 -7.16 -7.78 -6.03
C ASP A 154 -8.48 -8.04 -5.28
N GLU A 155 -8.45 -8.67 -4.11
CA GLU A 155 -9.67 -9.04 -3.38
C GLU A 155 -10.18 -7.88 -2.51
N GLN A 156 -11.51 -7.68 -2.54
CA GLN A 156 -12.19 -6.68 -1.72
C GLN A 156 -12.94 -7.35 -0.58
N TRP A 157 -12.86 -6.74 0.60
CA TRP A 157 -13.59 -7.21 1.78
C TRP A 157 -15.11 -7.13 1.54
N ALA A 158 -15.80 -8.26 1.73
CA ALA A 158 -17.24 -8.40 1.47
C ALA A 158 -18.14 -8.38 2.72
N GLY A 159 -17.61 -8.05 3.90
CA GLY A 159 -18.39 -8.02 5.15
C GLY A 159 -18.36 -9.32 5.95
N GLY A 160 -17.35 -10.18 5.74
CA GLY A 160 -17.23 -11.46 6.44
C GLY A 160 -16.79 -11.33 7.90
N ASP A 161 -17.16 -12.29 8.73
CA ASP A 161 -16.70 -12.36 10.13
C ASP A 161 -15.28 -12.94 10.19
N LEU A 162 -14.42 -12.33 11.01
CA LEU A 162 -13.06 -12.82 11.25
C LEU A 162 -13.04 -14.22 11.88
N THR A 163 -14.12 -14.66 12.54
CA THR A 163 -14.23 -16.03 13.07
C THR A 163 -14.06 -17.08 12.00
N ASP A 164 -14.57 -16.81 10.79
CA ASP A 164 -14.49 -17.74 9.66
C ASP A 164 -13.04 -18.00 9.24
N HIS A 165 -12.14 -17.07 9.60
CA HIS A 165 -10.71 -17.15 9.37
C HIS A 165 -9.90 -17.55 10.61
N GLN A 166 -10.56 -18.10 11.64
CA GLN A 166 -9.92 -18.53 12.89
C GLN A 166 -9.21 -17.40 13.65
N CYS A 167 -9.75 -16.18 13.53
CA CYS A 167 -9.24 -14.99 14.18
C CYS A 167 -10.14 -14.62 15.37
N LEU A 168 -9.57 -14.61 16.57
CA LEU A 168 -10.25 -14.47 17.86
C LEU A 168 -9.87 -13.16 18.54
N LEU A 169 -10.80 -12.53 19.26
CA LEU A 169 -10.53 -11.35 20.09
C LEU A 169 -10.06 -11.76 21.49
N TRP A 170 -9.12 -10.99 22.04
CA TRP A 170 -8.60 -11.16 23.39
C TRP A 170 -8.53 -9.84 24.14
N ALA A 171 -9.01 -9.84 25.39
CA ALA A 171 -8.94 -8.71 26.30
C ALA A 171 -8.19 -9.11 27.57
N ALA A 172 -7.21 -8.30 27.98
CA ALA A 172 -6.49 -8.50 29.25
C ALA A 172 -7.27 -7.92 30.45
N ALA A 173 -8.07 -6.88 30.19
CA ALA A 173 -8.89 -6.18 31.17
C ALA A 173 -10.39 -6.46 30.98
N GLU A 174 -11.23 -5.81 31.80
CA GLU A 174 -12.68 -5.95 31.74
C GLU A 174 -13.21 -5.58 30.35
N ALA A 175 -14.02 -6.48 29.78
CA ALA A 175 -14.55 -6.35 28.43
C ALA A 175 -15.53 -5.17 28.32
N PRO A 176 -15.45 -4.36 27.25
CA PRO A 176 -16.49 -3.40 26.90
C PRO A 176 -17.84 -4.12 26.78
N GLU A 177 -18.90 -3.55 27.36
CA GLU A 177 -20.29 -4.05 27.27
C GLU A 177 -20.66 -4.63 25.89
N PRO A 178 -20.45 -3.90 24.76
CA PRO A 178 -20.86 -4.39 23.44
C PRO A 178 -20.08 -5.62 22.96
N LEU A 179 -18.87 -5.87 23.47
CA LEU A 179 -18.00 -6.96 23.03
C LEU A 179 -17.96 -8.14 24.01
N ARG A 180 -18.64 -8.04 25.16
CA ARG A 180 -18.53 -9.03 26.24
C ARG A 180 -18.93 -10.44 25.80
N GLU A 181 -20.07 -10.59 25.12
CA GLU A 181 -20.52 -11.90 24.64
C GLU A 181 -19.57 -12.49 23.59
N ARG A 182 -19.03 -11.63 22.72
CA ARG A 182 -18.07 -12.04 21.69
C ARG A 182 -16.75 -12.50 22.31
N LEU A 183 -16.21 -11.72 23.24
CA LEU A 183 -14.97 -12.05 23.94
C LEU A 183 -15.10 -13.34 24.76
N ALA A 184 -16.24 -13.56 25.42
CA ALA A 184 -16.49 -14.82 26.14
C ALA A 184 -16.50 -16.04 25.19
N ARG A 185 -17.13 -15.89 24.02
CA ARG A 185 -17.14 -16.94 22.98
C ARG A 185 -15.73 -17.21 22.46
N ASP A 186 -14.99 -16.17 22.10
CA ASP A 186 -13.65 -16.29 21.54
C ASP A 186 -12.67 -16.89 22.54
N ALA A 187 -12.78 -16.54 23.83
CA ALA A 187 -12.00 -17.16 24.90
C ALA A 187 -12.30 -18.66 25.06
N ALA A 188 -13.58 -19.06 25.00
CA ALA A 188 -13.97 -20.46 25.05
C ALA A 188 -13.46 -21.24 23.82
N THR A 189 -13.53 -20.65 22.62
CA THR A 189 -12.99 -21.24 21.39
C THR A 189 -11.47 -21.38 21.45
N LEU A 190 -10.77 -20.38 22.01
CA LEU A 190 -9.33 -20.46 22.22
C LEU A 190 -8.99 -21.62 23.17
N GLU A 191 -9.71 -21.75 24.29
CA GLU A 191 -9.51 -22.82 25.26
C GLU A 191 -9.75 -24.21 24.67
N GLU A 192 -10.86 -24.39 23.94
CA GLU A 192 -11.17 -25.63 23.23
C GLU A 192 -10.05 -26.02 22.26
N ARG A 193 -9.52 -25.06 21.49
CA ARG A 193 -8.43 -25.31 20.54
C ARG A 193 -7.10 -25.63 21.21
N MET A 194 -6.81 -24.98 22.34
CA MET A 194 -5.58 -25.23 23.09
C MET A 194 -5.62 -26.57 23.82
N THR A 195 -6.80 -27.06 24.20
CA THR A 195 -6.99 -28.35 24.89
C THR A 195 -7.16 -29.54 23.93
N ALA A 196 -7.65 -29.32 22.70
CA ALA A 196 -7.78 -30.36 21.68
C ALA A 196 -6.44 -31.08 21.44
N LYS A 197 -6.43 -32.37 21.05
CA LYS A 197 -5.19 -33.06 20.67
C LYS A 197 -4.87 -32.77 19.21
N VAL A 198 -3.91 -31.88 18.95
CA VAL A 198 -3.39 -31.65 17.59
C VAL A 198 -2.31 -32.70 17.31
N ALA A 199 -2.67 -33.71 16.53
CA ALA A 199 -1.67 -34.47 15.79
C ALA A 199 -1.22 -33.60 14.60
N ALA A 200 0.09 -33.58 14.29
CA ALA A 200 0.61 -32.83 13.15
C ALA A 200 -0.17 -33.17 11.87
N PRO A 201 -0.96 -32.25 11.28
CA PRO A 201 -1.74 -32.56 10.09
C PRO A 201 -0.82 -32.91 8.93
N ALA A 202 -1.25 -33.79 8.02
CA ALA A 202 -0.48 -34.17 6.84
C ALA A 202 -0.02 -32.93 6.03
N ARG A 203 -0.84 -31.87 5.96
CA ARG A 203 -0.47 -30.60 5.33
C ARG A 203 0.71 -29.89 6.02
N LEU A 204 0.79 -29.94 7.34
CA LEU A 204 1.89 -29.34 8.10
C LEU A 204 3.18 -30.15 7.88
N GLN A 205 3.07 -31.47 7.84
CA GLN A 205 4.20 -32.35 7.55
C GLN A 205 4.73 -32.13 6.13
N ALA A 206 3.85 -32.01 5.14
CA ALA A 206 4.23 -31.65 3.77
C ALA A 206 4.90 -30.27 3.68
N TYR A 207 4.39 -29.27 4.41
CA TYR A 207 5.02 -27.96 4.51
C TYR A 207 6.43 -28.02 5.11
N ARG A 208 6.63 -28.80 6.18
CA ARG A 208 7.96 -29.04 6.77
C ARG A 208 8.93 -29.69 5.79
N ILE A 209 8.47 -30.73 5.08
CA ILE A 209 9.28 -31.42 4.07
C ILE A 209 9.66 -30.46 2.94
N ALA A 210 8.72 -29.65 2.43
CA ALA A 210 9.01 -28.65 1.41
C ALA A 210 10.13 -27.69 1.85
N ARG A 211 10.08 -27.20 3.10
CA ARG A 211 11.11 -26.31 3.64
C ARG A 211 12.47 -26.99 3.82
N LEU A 212 12.51 -28.27 4.22
CA LEU A 212 13.76 -29.04 4.27
C LEU A 212 14.37 -29.23 2.87
N LEU A 213 13.54 -29.41 1.84
CA LEU A 213 14.00 -29.51 0.45
C LEU A 213 14.50 -28.16 -0.09
N ASP A 214 13.89 -27.05 0.30
CA ASP A 214 14.38 -25.71 -0.04
C ASP A 214 15.74 -25.45 0.62
N LEU A 215 15.88 -25.79 1.90
CA LEU A 215 17.16 -25.69 2.61
C LEU A 215 18.25 -26.56 1.95
N ALA A 216 17.90 -27.76 1.48
CA ALA A 216 18.82 -28.60 0.71
C ALA A 216 19.25 -27.92 -0.61
N SER A 217 18.31 -27.24 -1.29
CA SER A 217 18.57 -26.47 -2.50
C SER A 217 19.58 -25.35 -2.25
N ASP A 218 19.44 -24.64 -1.13
CA ASP A 218 20.34 -23.55 -0.74
C ASP A 218 21.75 -24.07 -0.46
N VAL A 219 21.86 -25.19 0.29
CA VAL A 219 23.15 -25.84 0.57
C VAL A 219 23.84 -26.33 -0.71
N ILE A 220 23.08 -26.88 -1.67
CA ILE A 220 23.65 -27.27 -2.98
C ILE A 220 24.12 -26.04 -3.75
N ALA A 221 23.34 -24.95 -3.75
CA ALA A 221 23.71 -23.70 -4.40
C ALA A 221 24.98 -23.08 -3.79
N GLU A 222 25.10 -23.11 -2.46
CA GLU A 222 26.25 -22.62 -1.71
C GLU A 222 27.51 -23.46 -2.00
N LYS A 223 27.43 -24.79 -1.92
CA LYS A 223 28.53 -25.69 -2.32
C LYS A 223 28.93 -25.53 -3.79
N THR A 224 27.98 -25.17 -4.66
CA THR A 224 28.25 -24.85 -6.07
C THR A 224 28.95 -23.50 -6.24
N ARG A 225 28.65 -22.52 -5.38
CA ARG A 225 29.31 -21.20 -5.32
C ARG A 225 30.70 -21.24 -4.67
N GLU A 226 30.97 -22.16 -3.75
CA GLU A 226 32.28 -22.31 -3.08
C GLU A 226 33.32 -23.05 -3.91
N ARG A 227 32.90 -23.89 -4.86
CA ARG A 227 33.82 -24.59 -5.78
C ARG A 227 34.52 -23.57 -6.69
N PRO A 228 35.85 -23.60 -6.91
CA PRO A 228 36.52 -22.70 -7.85
C PRO A 228 36.06 -23.05 -9.26
N ALA A 229 34.98 -22.41 -9.67
CA ALA A 229 34.52 -22.47 -11.05
C ALA A 229 35.49 -21.65 -11.89
N ASP A 230 35.78 -22.20 -13.06
CA ASP A 230 36.47 -21.51 -14.14
C ASP A 230 36.00 -20.03 -14.18
N PRO A 231 36.90 -19.05 -14.00
CA PRO A 231 36.54 -17.63 -13.89
C PRO A 231 35.76 -17.13 -15.11
N ALA A 232 35.83 -17.84 -16.25
CA ALA A 232 34.98 -17.61 -17.41
C ALA A 232 33.51 -18.00 -17.13
N ARG A 233 33.25 -19.22 -16.64
CA ARG A 233 31.88 -19.71 -16.34
C ARG A 233 31.20 -18.93 -15.22
N ARG A 234 31.94 -18.48 -14.19
CA ARG A 234 31.40 -17.57 -13.14
C ARG A 234 30.95 -16.23 -13.73
N ARG A 235 31.78 -15.61 -14.58
CA ARG A 235 31.44 -14.35 -15.24
C ARG A 235 30.23 -14.49 -16.17
N THR A 236 30.12 -15.60 -16.91
CA THR A 236 28.94 -15.86 -17.76
C THR A 236 27.66 -16.01 -16.94
N GLY A 237 27.70 -16.75 -15.82
CA GLY A 237 26.56 -16.93 -14.93
C GLY A 237 26.15 -15.64 -14.21
N GLN A 238 27.12 -14.86 -13.74
CA GLN A 238 26.90 -13.54 -13.13
C GLN A 238 26.31 -12.56 -14.14
N GLY A 239 26.83 -12.52 -15.37
CA GLY A 239 26.28 -11.72 -16.46
C GLY A 239 24.83 -12.09 -16.80
N ALA A 240 24.51 -13.38 -16.91
CA ALA A 240 23.15 -13.84 -17.17
C ALA A 240 22.17 -13.47 -16.03
N SER A 241 22.60 -13.61 -14.78
CA SER A 241 21.81 -13.20 -13.60
C SER A 241 21.58 -11.69 -13.60
N ALA A 242 22.62 -10.90 -13.86
CA ALA A 242 22.54 -9.45 -13.90
C ALA A 242 21.66 -8.93 -15.07
N ARG A 243 21.67 -9.57 -16.25
CA ARG A 243 20.70 -9.27 -17.34
C ARG A 243 19.27 -9.54 -16.93
N THR A 244 19.05 -10.67 -16.25
CA THR A 244 17.71 -11.06 -15.78
C THR A 244 17.21 -10.06 -14.74
N ALA A 245 18.06 -9.68 -13.79
CA ALA A 245 17.76 -8.65 -12.79
C ALA A 245 17.46 -7.29 -13.44
N LEU A 246 18.26 -6.84 -14.40
CA LEU A 246 18.05 -5.58 -15.13
C LEU A 246 16.71 -5.60 -15.89
N THR A 247 16.38 -6.71 -16.56
CA THR A 247 15.14 -6.83 -17.34
C THR A 247 13.91 -6.93 -16.44
N ALA A 248 14.01 -7.64 -15.31
CA ALA A 248 12.95 -7.72 -14.31
C ALA A 248 12.73 -6.36 -13.65
N GLY A 249 13.81 -5.72 -13.19
CA GLY A 249 13.79 -4.40 -12.57
C GLY A 249 13.28 -3.29 -13.51
N ARG A 250 13.64 -3.31 -14.79
CA ARG A 250 13.07 -2.41 -15.81
C ARG A 250 11.55 -2.55 -15.89
N ARG A 251 11.04 -3.79 -15.96
CA ARG A 251 9.59 -4.06 -16.03
C ARG A 251 8.86 -3.67 -14.75
N GLU A 252 9.47 -3.89 -13.60
CA GLU A 252 8.94 -3.47 -12.31
C GLU A 252 8.85 -1.95 -12.21
N LEU A 253 9.95 -1.24 -12.47
CA LEU A 253 9.99 0.22 -12.38
C LEU A 253 9.02 0.91 -13.34
N LEU A 254 8.94 0.45 -14.59
CA LEU A 254 7.98 1.02 -15.55
C LEU A 254 6.53 0.82 -15.08
N ARG A 255 6.19 -0.34 -14.50
CA ARG A 255 4.87 -0.57 -13.92
C ARG A 255 4.61 0.35 -12.73
N THR A 256 5.59 0.55 -11.85
CA THR A 256 5.45 1.45 -10.70
C THR A 256 5.26 2.89 -11.14
N LEU A 257 6.05 3.37 -12.11
CA LEU A 257 5.90 4.72 -12.68
C LEU A 257 4.51 4.94 -13.28
N ASP A 258 4.04 4.01 -14.10
CA ASP A 258 2.72 4.11 -14.74
C ASP A 258 1.57 4.03 -13.71
N ALA A 259 1.71 3.17 -12.69
CA ALA A 259 0.74 3.03 -11.61
C ALA A 259 0.64 4.28 -10.74
N GLU A 260 1.78 4.83 -10.29
CA GLU A 260 1.81 6.03 -9.45
C GLU A 260 1.41 7.29 -10.23
N ALA A 261 1.78 7.41 -11.51
CA ALA A 261 1.28 8.49 -12.37
C ALA A 261 -0.25 8.45 -12.49
N SER A 262 -0.81 7.28 -12.80
CA SER A 262 -2.26 7.09 -12.92
C SER A 262 -2.98 7.36 -11.60
N ALA A 263 -2.37 6.97 -10.48
CA ALA A 263 -2.94 7.22 -9.16
C ALA A 263 -2.88 8.70 -8.77
N ALA A 264 -1.79 9.40 -9.07
CA ALA A 264 -1.67 10.85 -8.89
C ALA A 264 -2.72 11.61 -9.72
N GLU A 265 -2.93 11.23 -10.98
CA GLU A 265 -3.96 11.83 -11.83
C GLU A 265 -5.37 11.64 -11.25
N ARG A 266 -5.70 10.43 -10.78
CA ARG A 266 -6.99 10.15 -10.15
C ARG A 266 -7.19 10.94 -8.86
N GLU A 267 -6.16 11.04 -8.03
CA GLU A 267 -6.20 11.79 -6.77
C GLU A 267 -6.45 13.29 -7.02
N VAL A 268 -5.72 13.88 -7.96
CA VAL A 268 -5.96 15.28 -8.35
C VAL A 268 -7.33 15.47 -8.96
N ALA A 269 -7.78 14.58 -9.84
CA ALA A 269 -9.10 14.68 -10.44
C ALA A 269 -10.23 14.62 -9.38
N ALA A 270 -10.10 13.72 -8.39
CA ALA A 270 -11.05 13.63 -7.27
C ALA A 270 -11.00 14.90 -6.41
N ALA A 271 -9.80 15.37 -6.06
CA ALA A 271 -9.62 16.55 -5.24
C ALA A 271 -10.12 17.84 -5.92
N LEU A 272 -9.94 17.97 -7.24
CA LEU A 272 -10.48 19.09 -8.02
C LEU A 272 -12.01 19.10 -8.07
N ARG A 273 -12.66 17.92 -8.15
CA ARG A 273 -14.13 17.81 -8.08
C ARG A 273 -14.65 18.25 -6.71
N MET A 274 -13.98 17.84 -5.64
CA MET A 274 -14.31 18.28 -4.27
C MET A 274 -14.13 19.79 -4.14
N LEU A 275 -13.00 20.34 -4.62
CA LEU A 275 -12.76 21.78 -4.63
C LEU A 275 -13.83 22.55 -5.40
N GLU A 276 -14.27 22.03 -6.56
CA GLU A 276 -15.35 22.65 -7.33
C GLU A 276 -16.65 22.74 -6.52
N GLN A 277 -17.04 21.65 -5.87
CA GLN A 277 -18.24 21.60 -5.04
C GLN A 277 -18.15 22.54 -3.84
N ASP A 278 -17.00 22.54 -3.14
CA ASP A 278 -16.74 23.40 -1.99
C ASP A 278 -16.80 24.88 -2.39
N LEU A 279 -16.11 25.26 -3.48
CA LEU A 279 -16.16 26.63 -3.99
C LEU A 279 -17.56 27.02 -4.46
N GLN A 280 -18.28 26.14 -5.15
CA GLN A 280 -19.66 26.42 -5.57
C GLN A 280 -20.60 26.64 -4.37
N ARG A 281 -20.35 25.97 -3.25
CA ARG A 281 -21.09 26.15 -1.99
C ARG A 281 -20.70 27.44 -1.28
N ASP A 282 -19.41 27.77 -1.25
CA ASP A 282 -18.85 28.84 -0.43
C ASP A 282 -18.88 30.24 -1.09
N VAL A 283 -18.96 30.32 -2.42
CA VAL A 283 -19.01 31.60 -3.16
C VAL A 283 -20.12 32.52 -2.64
N ARG A 284 -21.34 31.99 -2.45
CA ARG A 284 -22.47 32.83 -2.00
C ARG A 284 -22.29 33.34 -0.56
N PRO A 285 -22.04 32.47 0.45
CA PRO A 285 -21.74 32.94 1.81
C PRO A 285 -20.54 33.88 1.91
N PHE A 286 -19.57 33.76 0.99
CA PHE A 286 -18.43 34.67 0.92
C PHE A 286 -18.83 36.05 0.38
N LEU A 287 -19.61 36.11 -0.70
CA LEU A 287 -20.09 37.36 -1.29
C LEU A 287 -21.11 38.08 -0.38
N GLU A 288 -21.93 37.32 0.35
CA GLU A 288 -22.87 37.86 1.35
C GLU A 288 -22.15 38.66 2.44
N ARG A 289 -20.94 38.22 2.86
CA ARG A 289 -20.11 38.96 3.83
C ARG A 289 -19.53 40.26 3.29
N HIS A 290 -19.49 40.44 1.98
CA HIS A 290 -18.94 41.62 1.30
C HIS A 290 -20.02 42.36 0.50
N ARG A 291 -21.27 42.27 0.93
CA ARG A 291 -22.45 42.74 0.18
C ARG A 291 -22.36 44.22 -0.22
N GLU A 292 -21.76 45.06 0.60
CA GLU A 292 -21.60 46.49 0.36
C GLU A 292 -20.66 46.79 -0.83
N GLU A 293 -19.69 45.92 -1.08
CA GLU A 293 -18.68 46.07 -2.14
C GLU A 293 -19.15 45.53 -3.51
N LEU A 294 -20.31 44.85 -3.56
CA LEU A 294 -20.86 44.24 -4.78
C LEU A 294 -21.43 45.27 -5.77
N SER A 295 -21.64 46.49 -5.32
CA SER A 295 -22.18 47.59 -6.14
C SER A 295 -21.24 48.00 -7.28
N GLU A 296 -19.93 47.76 -7.14
CA GLU A 296 -18.93 48.07 -8.15
C GLU A 296 -18.49 46.79 -8.91
N PRO A 297 -18.73 46.70 -10.24
CA PRO A 297 -18.41 45.49 -11.02
C PRO A 297 -16.92 45.10 -11.03
N ALA A 298 -16.01 46.05 -10.86
CA ALA A 298 -14.57 45.77 -10.75
C ALA A 298 -14.24 45.09 -9.41
N ARG A 299 -14.79 45.60 -8.31
CA ARG A 299 -14.62 45.00 -6.97
C ARG A 299 -15.26 43.63 -6.88
N MET A 300 -16.48 43.47 -7.40
CA MET A 300 -17.15 42.17 -7.48
C MET A 300 -16.25 41.11 -8.16
N ARG A 301 -15.65 41.44 -9.32
CA ARG A 301 -14.73 40.54 -10.02
C ARG A 301 -13.48 40.21 -9.20
N SER A 302 -12.91 41.22 -8.53
CA SER A 302 -11.76 41.04 -7.63
C SER A 302 -12.08 40.15 -6.44
N LEU A 303 -13.25 40.32 -5.81
CA LEU A 303 -13.70 39.52 -4.67
C LEU A 303 -13.92 38.05 -5.05
N VAL A 304 -14.58 37.81 -6.19
CA VAL A 304 -14.75 36.46 -6.74
C VAL A 304 -13.39 35.83 -7.06
N GLY A 305 -12.50 36.56 -7.74
CA GLY A 305 -11.13 36.09 -8.00
C GLY A 305 -10.39 35.70 -6.73
N SER A 306 -10.42 36.58 -5.71
CA SER A 306 -9.80 36.32 -4.40
C SER A 306 -10.41 35.11 -3.66
N CYS A 307 -11.71 34.88 -3.79
CA CYS A 307 -12.36 33.71 -3.21
C CYS A 307 -11.87 32.42 -3.88
N VAL A 308 -11.85 32.39 -5.21
CA VAL A 308 -11.40 31.26 -6.01
C VAL A 308 -9.91 30.98 -5.77
N ASP A 309 -9.06 32.01 -5.83
CA ASP A 309 -7.62 31.85 -5.64
C ASP A 309 -7.29 31.33 -4.24
N ARG A 310 -7.96 31.83 -3.19
CA ARG A 310 -7.77 31.30 -1.82
C ARG A 310 -8.19 29.84 -1.71
N GLY A 311 -9.30 29.44 -2.32
CA GLY A 311 -9.73 28.04 -2.35
C GLY A 311 -8.71 27.14 -3.05
N ILE A 312 -8.19 27.57 -4.20
CA ILE A 312 -7.17 26.83 -4.96
C ILE A 312 -5.87 26.72 -4.15
N HIS A 313 -5.40 27.79 -3.51
CA HIS A 313 -4.18 27.73 -2.68
C HIS A 313 -4.36 26.80 -1.48
N ARG A 314 -5.52 26.82 -0.82
CA ARG A 314 -5.83 25.91 0.28
C ARG A 314 -5.85 24.46 -0.20
N TRP A 315 -6.51 24.21 -1.32
CA TRP A 315 -6.54 22.89 -1.96
C TRP A 315 -5.14 22.39 -2.29
N ALA A 316 -4.30 23.22 -2.92
CA ALA A 316 -2.93 22.88 -3.24
C ALA A 316 -2.12 22.50 -1.98
N ALA A 317 -2.28 23.26 -0.89
CA ALA A 317 -1.65 22.95 0.39
C ALA A 317 -2.11 21.60 0.98
N THR A 318 -3.37 21.20 0.76
CA THR A 318 -3.90 19.91 1.24
C THR A 318 -3.57 18.72 0.33
N THR A 319 -3.45 18.93 -0.98
CA THR A 319 -3.17 17.86 -1.97
C THR A 319 -1.67 17.64 -2.18
N GLY A 320 -0.84 18.68 -2.01
CA GLY A 320 0.62 18.61 -2.15
C GLY A 320 1.29 17.49 -1.33
N PRO A 321 0.95 17.28 -0.03
CA PRO A 321 1.50 16.16 0.75
C PRO A 321 1.26 14.78 0.13
N GLY A 322 0.07 14.54 -0.45
CA GLY A 322 -0.25 13.27 -1.12
C GLY A 322 0.61 13.06 -2.37
N LEU A 323 0.80 14.11 -3.17
CA LEU A 323 1.68 14.07 -4.34
C LEU A 323 3.16 13.89 -3.97
N ARG A 324 3.63 14.52 -2.89
CA ARG A 324 4.99 14.31 -2.36
C ARG A 324 5.21 12.86 -1.91
N ALA A 325 4.22 12.26 -1.24
CA ALA A 325 4.31 10.86 -0.84
C ALA A 325 4.38 9.91 -2.06
N ARG A 326 3.68 10.22 -3.14
CA ARG A 326 3.78 9.47 -4.41
C ARG A 326 5.13 9.64 -5.09
N ALA A 327 5.62 10.88 -5.17
CA ALA A 327 6.95 11.17 -5.68
C ALA A 327 8.03 10.40 -4.89
N ALA A 328 7.93 10.37 -3.56
CA ALA A 328 8.84 9.59 -2.72
C ALA A 328 8.79 8.08 -2.99
N ARG A 329 7.60 7.50 -3.27
CA ARG A 329 7.49 6.08 -3.68
C ARG A 329 8.16 5.80 -5.02
N ILE A 330 8.02 6.73 -5.98
CA ILE A 330 8.73 6.65 -7.25
C ILE A 330 10.24 6.73 -7.03
N ASP A 331 10.71 7.72 -6.29
CA ASP A 331 12.13 7.93 -6.01
C ASP A 331 12.76 6.75 -5.26
N PHE A 332 12.02 6.15 -4.33
CA PHE A 332 12.44 4.93 -3.63
C PHE A 332 12.62 3.76 -4.61
N ALA A 333 11.63 3.49 -5.47
CA ALA A 333 11.72 2.42 -6.46
C ALA A 333 12.86 2.63 -7.46
N VAL A 334 13.12 3.89 -7.86
CA VAL A 334 14.25 4.24 -8.73
C VAL A 334 15.58 4.01 -7.99
N SER A 335 15.70 4.47 -6.75
CA SER A 335 16.90 4.31 -5.93
C SER A 335 17.24 2.84 -5.68
N GLU A 336 16.23 2.02 -5.36
CA GLU A 336 16.39 0.59 -5.11
C GLU A 336 16.84 -0.15 -6.36
N LEU A 337 16.26 0.16 -7.52
CA LEU A 337 16.71 -0.41 -8.80
C LEU A 337 18.15 -0.03 -9.11
N PHE A 338 18.50 1.25 -8.93
CA PHE A 338 19.85 1.75 -9.19
C PHE A 338 20.87 1.09 -8.27
N HIS A 339 20.52 0.86 -7.00
CA HIS A 339 21.36 0.15 -6.05
C HIS A 339 21.57 -1.32 -6.45
N ARG A 340 20.48 -2.05 -6.75
CA ARG A 340 20.56 -3.45 -7.23
C ARG A 340 21.39 -3.57 -8.51
N LEU A 341 21.28 -2.59 -9.40
CA LEU A 341 22.03 -2.55 -10.65
C LEU A 341 23.52 -2.28 -10.44
N ASP A 342 23.86 -1.33 -9.57
CA ASP A 342 25.23 -1.01 -9.19
C ASP A 342 25.92 -2.22 -8.53
N GLU A 343 25.24 -2.93 -7.64
CA GLU A 343 25.73 -4.20 -7.07
C GLU A 343 25.97 -5.27 -8.13
N ALA A 344 25.01 -5.48 -9.04
CA ALA A 344 25.12 -6.46 -10.11
C ALA A 344 26.27 -6.15 -11.09
N LEU A 345 26.46 -4.87 -11.42
CA LEU A 345 27.57 -4.40 -12.26
C LEU A 345 28.91 -4.57 -11.56
N ARG A 346 29.03 -4.22 -10.27
CA ARG A 346 30.25 -4.45 -9.49
C ARG A 346 30.61 -5.93 -9.40
N ALA A 347 29.61 -6.80 -9.25
CA ALA A 347 29.83 -8.25 -9.26
C ALA A 347 30.39 -8.76 -10.60
N CYS A 348 30.16 -8.03 -11.70
CA CYS A 348 30.73 -8.30 -13.03
C CYS A 348 32.07 -7.59 -13.30
N GLY A 349 32.62 -6.85 -12.32
CA GLY A 349 33.89 -6.12 -12.45
C GLY A 349 33.79 -4.70 -12.98
N ALA A 350 32.58 -4.13 -13.01
CA ALA A 350 32.35 -2.76 -13.47
C ALA A 350 32.85 -1.71 -12.45
N THR A 351 33.26 -0.54 -12.95
CA THR A 351 33.61 0.61 -12.10
C THR A 351 32.36 1.33 -11.56
N PRO A 352 32.39 1.93 -10.36
CA PRO A 352 31.21 2.48 -9.68
C PRO A 352 30.51 3.68 -10.37
N ASP A 353 31.09 4.23 -11.44
CA ASP A 353 30.61 5.48 -12.07
C ASP A 353 29.59 5.25 -13.22
N ILE A 354 29.19 4.01 -13.48
CA ILE A 354 28.38 3.64 -14.66
C ILE A 354 26.90 3.99 -14.49
N VAL A 355 26.37 3.86 -13.27
CA VAL A 355 24.95 4.10 -12.97
C VAL A 355 24.66 5.59 -12.74
N GLY A 356 25.67 6.37 -12.34
CA GLY A 356 25.57 7.82 -12.16
C GLY A 356 24.65 8.24 -10.99
N THR A 357 24.25 9.52 -11.00
CA THR A 357 23.35 10.07 -9.97
C THR A 357 21.91 9.57 -10.16
N VAL A 358 21.29 9.12 -9.08
CA VAL A 358 19.89 8.67 -9.07
C VAL A 358 18.96 9.86 -9.41
N PRO A 359 18.15 9.77 -10.48
CA PRO A 359 17.21 10.84 -10.81
C PRO A 359 15.99 10.83 -9.88
N THR A 360 15.46 12.02 -9.59
CA THR A 360 14.29 12.21 -8.70
C THR A 360 13.16 12.93 -9.44
N VAL A 361 11.92 12.78 -8.97
CA VAL A 361 10.74 13.48 -9.51
C VAL A 361 10.06 14.35 -8.47
N SER A 362 9.50 15.49 -8.88
CA SER A 362 8.70 16.36 -8.00
C SER A 362 7.33 16.63 -8.60
N LEU A 363 6.32 15.91 -8.11
CA LEU A 363 4.93 16.09 -8.53
C LEU A 363 4.27 17.33 -7.90
N ASP A 364 4.80 17.80 -6.78
CA ASP A 364 4.33 19.00 -6.07
C ASP A 364 4.73 20.27 -6.81
N ASP A 365 5.91 20.29 -7.44
CA ASP A 365 6.32 21.44 -8.27
C ASP A 365 5.39 21.61 -9.48
N ALA A 366 4.96 20.51 -10.11
CA ALA A 366 3.96 20.54 -11.19
C ALA A 366 2.61 21.10 -10.71
N LEU A 367 2.20 20.76 -9.49
CA LEU A 367 1.01 21.30 -8.84
C LEU A 367 1.16 22.82 -8.60
N MET A 368 2.23 23.24 -7.94
CA MET A 368 2.46 24.63 -7.56
C MET A 368 2.67 25.55 -8.78
N ALA A 369 3.35 25.06 -9.82
CA ALA A 369 3.50 25.77 -11.08
C ALA A 369 2.15 26.03 -11.77
N SER A 370 1.20 25.11 -11.63
CA SER A 370 -0.14 25.22 -12.24
C SER A 370 -1.09 26.12 -11.44
N VAL A 371 -0.85 26.28 -10.14
CA VAL A 371 -1.66 27.10 -9.23
C VAL A 371 -1.29 28.58 -9.31
N ASN A 372 -0.04 28.90 -9.66
CA ASN A 372 0.45 30.27 -9.73
C ASN A 372 -0.30 31.11 -10.79
N PRO A 373 -0.98 32.20 -10.41
CA PRO A 373 -1.79 33.02 -11.32
C PRO A 373 -0.94 33.82 -12.34
N ALA A 374 0.38 33.91 -12.15
CA ALA A 374 1.29 34.62 -13.05
C ALA A 374 1.53 33.90 -14.40
N ALA A 375 1.24 32.59 -14.50
CA ALA A 375 1.54 31.78 -15.68
C ALA A 375 0.50 31.83 -16.81
N GLY A 376 -0.57 32.63 -16.66
CA GLY A 376 -1.55 32.79 -17.72
C GLY A 376 -2.73 33.64 -17.30
N GLN A 377 -2.63 34.95 -17.52
CA GLN A 377 -3.82 35.77 -17.67
C GLN A 377 -4.66 35.15 -18.78
N VAL A 378 -5.78 34.53 -18.41
CA VAL A 378 -6.86 34.29 -19.36
C VAL A 378 -7.26 35.67 -19.85
N ALA A 379 -6.87 36.01 -21.08
CA ALA A 379 -7.33 37.21 -21.76
C ALA A 379 -8.85 37.31 -21.53
N PRO A 380 -9.39 38.50 -21.25
CA PRO A 380 -10.82 38.67 -21.01
C PRO A 380 -11.53 38.31 -22.32
N GLY A 381 -11.88 37.03 -22.46
CA GLY A 381 -12.77 36.57 -23.50
C GLY A 381 -14.06 37.32 -23.29
N ARG A 382 -14.36 38.23 -24.23
CA ARG A 382 -15.64 38.92 -24.32
C ARG A 382 -16.72 37.85 -24.28
N SER A 383 -17.36 37.68 -23.13
CA SER A 383 -18.68 37.07 -23.07
C SER A 383 -19.61 38.01 -23.81
N ALA A 384 -19.98 37.65 -25.04
CA ALA A 384 -21.12 38.23 -25.72
C ALA A 384 -22.35 37.93 -24.84
N GLY A 385 -22.83 38.93 -24.11
CA GLY A 385 -23.96 38.75 -23.18
C GLY A 385 -24.13 39.83 -22.12
N MET A 386 -23.12 40.65 -21.82
CA MET A 386 -23.36 41.93 -21.14
C MET A 386 -23.57 43.00 -22.20
N ALA A 387 -24.77 43.01 -22.79
CA ALA A 387 -25.32 44.28 -23.21
C ALA A 387 -25.39 45.15 -21.96
N THR A 388 -24.60 46.22 -21.95
CA THR A 388 -24.81 47.36 -21.06
C THR A 388 -26.16 47.95 -21.42
N GLU A 389 -27.24 47.33 -20.95
CA GLU A 389 -28.52 48.00 -20.85
C GLU A 389 -28.38 48.96 -19.67
N VAL A 390 -27.88 50.14 -20.02
CA VAL A 390 -27.95 51.33 -19.19
C VAL A 390 -29.44 51.61 -19.02
N VAL A 391 -30.05 51.04 -17.97
CA VAL A 391 -31.32 51.52 -17.45
C VAL A 391 -31.03 52.81 -16.71
N VAL A 392 -30.77 53.88 -17.48
CA VAL A 392 -31.07 55.25 -17.07
C VAL A 392 -32.59 55.34 -17.15
N GLY A 393 -33.24 54.92 -16.08
CA GLY A 393 -34.69 54.78 -16.03
C GLY A 393 -35.16 54.58 -14.60
N GLY A 394 -34.83 55.53 -13.72
CA GLY A 394 -35.23 55.44 -12.31
C GLY A 394 -35.06 56.69 -11.46
N VAL A 395 -34.82 57.88 -12.05
CA VAL A 395 -34.74 59.15 -11.29
C VAL A 395 -35.57 60.29 -11.93
N LEU A 396 -36.30 60.05 -13.03
CA LEU A 396 -37.20 61.03 -13.65
C LEU A 396 -38.69 60.64 -13.50
N GLY A 397 -39.08 60.31 -12.28
CA GLY A 397 -40.48 60.00 -11.92
C GLY A 397 -40.92 60.55 -10.55
N ALA A 398 -40.16 61.47 -9.95
CA ALA A 398 -40.51 62.13 -8.68
C ALA A 398 -40.40 63.67 -8.74
N ALA A 399 -40.27 64.24 -9.94
CA ALA A 399 -40.17 65.69 -10.16
C ALA A 399 -41.21 66.16 -11.18
N ALA A 400 -42.48 65.81 -10.97
CA ALA A 400 -43.62 66.44 -11.64
C ALA A 400 -44.89 66.20 -10.79
N GLY A 401 -44.97 66.90 -9.66
CA GLY A 401 -46.14 66.79 -8.78
C GLY A 401 -46.02 67.53 -7.46
N ALA A 402 -45.31 68.66 -7.42
CA ALA A 402 -45.31 69.55 -6.25
C ALA A 402 -44.94 70.99 -6.62
N VAL A 403 -45.75 71.63 -7.46
CA VAL A 403 -46.05 73.07 -7.32
C VAL A 403 -47.52 73.25 -7.70
N LEU A 404 -48.40 73.12 -6.71
CA LEU A 404 -49.41 74.14 -6.42
C LEU A 404 -49.84 73.95 -4.97
N THR A 405 -49.29 74.83 -4.15
CA THR A 405 -49.74 75.19 -2.82
C THR A 405 -51.23 75.56 -2.85
N SER A 406 -52.05 74.84 -2.09
CA SER A 406 -53.01 75.44 -1.17
C SER A 406 -53.73 74.36 -0.36
N GLY A 407 -53.54 74.35 0.96
CA GLY A 407 -54.49 73.77 1.90
C GLY A 407 -54.00 72.57 2.71
N LEU A 408 -53.58 72.87 3.96
CA LEU A 408 -53.67 72.03 5.16
C LEU A 408 -53.30 70.53 5.09
N GLY A 409 -52.18 70.20 5.74
CA GLY A 409 -52.05 68.96 6.52
C GLY A 409 -51.01 67.96 5.99
N THR A 410 -49.75 68.09 6.43
CA THR A 410 -48.73 67.03 6.25
C THR A 410 -47.79 66.95 7.44
N VAL A 411 -48.13 66.09 8.41
CA VAL A 411 -47.21 65.56 9.44
C VAL A 411 -47.08 64.02 9.34
N LEU A 412 -47.58 63.38 8.28
CA LEU A 412 -47.58 61.91 8.13
C LEU A 412 -46.92 61.39 6.84
N GLY A 413 -45.94 62.11 6.26
CA GLY A 413 -45.32 61.75 4.98
C GLY A 413 -43.88 61.22 5.02
N ALA A 414 -43.15 61.40 6.11
CA ALA A 414 -41.71 61.09 6.15
C ALA A 414 -41.39 59.61 6.46
N GLY A 415 -42.32 58.86 7.06
CA GLY A 415 -42.09 57.46 7.46
C GLY A 415 -42.21 56.43 6.32
N VAL A 416 -43.06 56.70 5.32
CA VAL A 416 -43.35 55.74 4.24
C VAL A 416 -42.29 55.78 3.13
N GLY A 417 -41.69 56.95 2.87
CA GLY A 417 -40.63 57.10 1.86
C GLY A 417 -39.31 56.41 2.24
N ALA A 418 -38.93 56.43 3.52
CA ALA A 418 -37.72 55.76 4.00
C ALA A 418 -37.88 54.22 4.00
N ALA A 419 -39.06 53.71 4.36
CA ALA A 419 -39.36 52.28 4.31
C ALA A 419 -39.38 51.74 2.86
N ALA A 420 -39.98 52.49 1.93
CA ALA A 420 -39.99 52.12 0.51
C ALA A 420 -38.59 52.19 -0.13
N GLY A 421 -37.78 53.20 0.23
CA GLY A 421 -36.37 53.30 -0.21
C GLY A 421 -35.50 52.17 0.32
N GLY A 422 -35.69 51.77 1.59
CA GLY A 422 -35.01 50.63 2.19
C GLY A 422 -35.36 49.29 1.52
N MET A 423 -36.63 49.08 1.17
CA MET A 423 -37.06 47.89 0.42
C MET A 423 -36.45 47.83 -0.99
N LEU A 424 -36.41 48.95 -1.71
CA LEU A 424 -35.77 49.02 -3.04
C LEU A 424 -34.27 48.75 -2.98
N HIS A 425 -33.56 49.33 -1.99
CA HIS A 425 -32.15 49.06 -1.76
C HIS A 425 -31.89 47.59 -1.41
N HIS A 426 -32.76 46.99 -0.60
CA HIS A 426 -32.65 45.58 -0.23
C HIS A 426 -32.81 44.65 -1.44
N VAL A 427 -33.86 44.87 -2.25
CA VAL A 427 -34.13 44.09 -3.47
C VAL A 427 -33.00 44.26 -4.50
N GLN A 428 -32.49 45.48 -4.71
CA GLN A 428 -31.34 45.69 -5.60
C GLN A 428 -30.08 44.97 -5.11
N ALA A 429 -29.80 45.03 -3.80
CA ALA A 429 -28.65 44.34 -3.23
C ALA A 429 -28.79 42.81 -3.30
N GLU A 430 -30.00 42.26 -3.17
CA GLU A 430 -30.27 40.82 -3.40
C GLU A 430 -30.05 40.44 -4.87
N GLN A 431 -30.56 41.24 -5.81
CA GLN A 431 -30.35 41.00 -7.24
C GLN A 431 -28.87 41.06 -7.63
N GLN A 432 -28.11 42.01 -7.07
CA GLN A 432 -26.66 42.10 -7.25
C GLN A 432 -25.95 40.87 -6.70
N LEU A 433 -26.34 40.40 -5.52
CA LEU A 433 -25.79 39.17 -4.93
C LEU A 433 -26.08 37.93 -5.79
N VAL A 434 -27.30 37.80 -6.33
CA VAL A 434 -27.66 36.69 -7.24
C VAL A 434 -26.81 36.72 -8.50
N ARG A 435 -26.65 37.91 -9.12
CA ARG A 435 -25.80 38.08 -10.32
C ARG A 435 -24.33 37.78 -10.02
N ALA A 436 -23.80 38.29 -8.91
CA ALA A 436 -22.43 38.05 -8.48
C ALA A 436 -22.19 36.57 -8.15
N THR A 437 -23.16 35.89 -7.55
CA THR A 437 -23.11 34.44 -7.29
C THR A 437 -23.10 33.64 -8.59
N GLY A 438 -23.93 34.01 -9.57
CA GLY A 438 -23.92 33.40 -10.90
C GLY A 438 -22.56 33.53 -11.58
N TYR A 439 -22.04 34.76 -11.63
CA TYR A 439 -20.70 35.05 -12.14
C TYR A 439 -19.61 34.25 -11.40
N GLY A 440 -19.70 34.18 -10.07
CA GLY A 440 -18.75 33.43 -9.25
C GLY A 440 -18.77 31.93 -9.52
N LYS A 441 -19.95 31.33 -9.65
CA LYS A 441 -20.07 29.91 -10.02
C LYS A 441 -19.49 29.62 -11.41
N ASP A 442 -19.71 30.50 -12.38
CA ASP A 442 -19.14 30.33 -13.72
C ASP A 442 -17.61 30.50 -13.71
N ALA A 443 -17.09 31.46 -12.93
CA ALA A 443 -15.66 31.64 -12.74
C ALA A 443 -14.99 30.41 -12.10
N VAL A 444 -15.63 29.81 -11.09
CA VAL A 444 -15.19 28.54 -10.48
C VAL A 444 -15.12 27.44 -11.53
N ARG A 445 -16.21 27.17 -12.27
CA ARG A 445 -16.23 26.11 -13.30
C ARG A 445 -15.13 26.31 -14.33
N LYS A 446 -14.96 27.54 -14.84
CA LYS A 446 -13.94 27.86 -15.84
C LYS A 446 -12.52 27.63 -15.32
N ARG A 447 -12.26 28.03 -14.07
CA ARG A 447 -10.93 27.89 -13.46
C ARG A 447 -10.61 26.41 -13.17
N ILE A 448 -11.55 25.66 -12.61
CA ILE A 448 -11.38 24.23 -12.34
C ILE A 448 -11.25 23.41 -13.64
N ALA A 449 -12.01 23.75 -14.68
CA ALA A 449 -11.87 23.11 -15.99
C ALA A 449 -10.46 23.31 -16.58
N GLY A 450 -9.89 24.52 -16.44
CA GLY A 450 -8.51 24.81 -16.84
C GLY A 450 -7.49 23.98 -16.06
N LEU A 451 -7.63 23.88 -14.74
CA LEU A 451 -6.76 23.05 -13.90
C LEU A 451 -6.86 21.56 -14.26
N THR A 452 -8.07 21.06 -14.49
CA THR A 452 -8.33 19.67 -14.91
C THR A 452 -7.65 19.33 -16.25
N GLN A 453 -7.51 20.29 -17.17
CA GLN A 453 -6.78 20.09 -18.42
C GLN A 453 -5.25 20.16 -18.25
N ILE A 454 -4.75 21.08 -17.43
CA ILE A 454 -3.31 21.37 -17.35
C ILE A 454 -2.57 20.37 -16.44
N LEU A 455 -3.13 20.07 -15.27
CA LEU A 455 -2.44 19.32 -14.22
C LEU A 455 -2.06 17.89 -14.62
N PRO A 456 -2.96 17.05 -15.18
CA PRO A 456 -2.58 15.71 -15.63
C PRO A 456 -1.48 15.75 -16.69
N GLY A 457 -1.52 16.74 -17.59
CA GLY A 457 -0.47 16.94 -18.60
C GLY A 457 0.88 17.31 -17.98
N ALA A 458 0.89 18.15 -16.94
CA ALA A 458 2.11 18.50 -16.22
C ALA A 458 2.71 17.29 -15.48
N MET A 459 1.88 16.51 -14.79
CA MET A 459 2.32 15.28 -14.10
C MET A 459 2.91 14.24 -15.05
N ARG A 460 2.24 14.00 -16.19
CA ARG A 460 2.77 13.09 -17.22
C ARG A 460 4.09 13.57 -17.82
N ARG A 461 4.31 14.88 -17.91
CA ARG A 461 5.60 15.43 -18.37
C ARG A 461 6.72 15.14 -17.37
N GLU A 462 6.49 15.36 -16.08
CA GLU A 462 7.48 15.09 -15.02
C GLU A 462 7.83 13.60 -14.95
N VAL A 463 6.82 12.73 -14.84
CA VAL A 463 7.04 11.28 -14.81
C VAL A 463 7.67 10.80 -16.13
N GLY A 464 7.26 11.36 -17.26
CA GLY A 464 7.84 11.04 -18.57
C GLY A 464 9.30 11.47 -18.71
N ALA A 465 9.72 12.58 -18.08
CA ALA A 465 11.11 13.02 -18.05
C ALA A 465 11.98 12.08 -17.20
N LEU A 466 11.48 11.70 -16.02
CA LEU A 466 12.12 10.68 -15.19
C LEU A 466 12.26 9.35 -15.93
N ARG A 467 11.18 8.87 -16.56
CA ARG A 467 11.15 7.62 -17.32
C ARG A 467 12.24 7.59 -18.40
N ARG A 468 12.35 8.66 -19.20
CA ARG A 468 13.39 8.75 -20.25
C ARG A 468 14.80 8.68 -19.66
N THR A 469 15.04 9.35 -18.55
CA THR A 469 16.35 9.38 -17.88
C THR A 469 16.72 8.01 -17.32
N VAL A 470 15.75 7.34 -16.68
CA VAL A 470 15.89 5.96 -16.19
C VAL A 470 16.16 5.00 -17.34
N GLU A 471 15.34 5.02 -18.40
CA GLU A 471 15.49 4.13 -19.55
C GLU A 471 16.86 4.30 -20.21
N GLN A 472 17.35 5.54 -20.39
CA GLN A 472 18.70 5.81 -20.90
C GLN A 472 19.81 5.23 -20.01
N THR A 473 19.63 5.31 -18.69
CA THR A 473 20.59 4.77 -17.72
C THR A 473 20.60 3.24 -17.75
N LEU A 474 19.42 2.61 -17.82
CA LEU A 474 19.29 1.16 -17.95
C LEU A 474 19.86 0.65 -19.27
N ASP A 475 19.63 1.36 -20.38
CA ASP A 475 20.21 1.00 -21.68
C ASP A 475 21.74 1.17 -21.70
N ARG A 476 22.28 2.18 -21.00
CA ARG A 476 23.73 2.32 -20.79
C ARG A 476 24.30 1.16 -19.97
N ALA A 477 23.66 0.81 -18.86
CA ALA A 477 24.09 -0.30 -18.01
C ALA A 477 23.99 -1.65 -18.72
N GLY A 478 22.96 -1.86 -19.55
CA GLY A 478 22.84 -3.05 -20.39
C GLY A 478 24.01 -3.18 -21.37
N ARG A 479 24.36 -2.10 -22.07
CA ARG A 479 25.52 -2.09 -22.97
C ARG A 479 26.83 -2.39 -22.24
N GLU A 480 27.03 -1.78 -21.07
CA GLU A 480 28.24 -2.03 -20.29
C GLU A 480 28.32 -3.49 -19.85
N LEU A 481 27.21 -4.05 -19.40
CA LEU A 481 27.12 -5.44 -19.01
C LEU A 481 27.41 -6.38 -20.20
N ASP A 482 26.96 -6.02 -21.41
CA ASP A 482 27.28 -6.76 -22.64
C ASP A 482 28.78 -6.67 -22.99
N THR A 483 29.46 -5.55 -22.68
CA THR A 483 30.92 -5.44 -22.86
C THR A 483 31.73 -6.25 -21.84
N LEU A 484 31.28 -6.27 -20.59
CA LEU A 484 31.97 -6.97 -19.49
C LEU A 484 31.74 -8.49 -19.54
N CYS A 485 30.54 -8.88 -19.97
CA CYS A 485 30.10 -10.27 -20.05
C CYS A 485 29.44 -10.50 -21.42
N PRO A 486 30.22 -10.70 -22.51
CA PRO A 486 29.65 -10.99 -23.82
C PRO A 486 28.80 -12.27 -23.77
N ALA A 487 27.68 -12.27 -24.48
CA ALA A 487 26.88 -13.48 -24.63
C ALA A 487 27.73 -14.55 -25.37
N GLN A 488 27.90 -15.73 -24.77
CA GLN A 488 28.42 -16.87 -25.51
C GLN A 488 27.33 -17.34 -26.48
N ASP A 489 27.48 -16.97 -27.75
CA ASP A 489 26.83 -17.72 -28.82
C ASP A 489 27.36 -19.16 -28.79
N GLY A 490 26.46 -20.14 -28.82
CA GLY A 490 26.72 -21.54 -28.52
C GLY A 490 27.82 -22.21 -29.37
N GLY A 491 29.07 -22.06 -28.96
CA GLY A 491 30.22 -22.78 -29.48
C GLY A 491 30.49 -24.05 -28.67
N GLU A 492 30.39 -25.18 -29.37
CA GLU A 492 30.70 -26.57 -29.02
C GLU A 492 31.62 -26.80 -27.79
N ASP A 493 31.09 -27.49 -26.78
CA ASP A 493 31.87 -28.10 -25.70
C ASP A 493 32.67 -29.31 -26.24
N VAL A 494 34.00 -29.19 -26.23
CA VAL A 494 34.93 -30.35 -26.27
C VAL A 494 35.22 -30.75 -24.82
N PRO A 495 35.06 -32.04 -24.41
CA PRO A 495 35.37 -32.44 -23.05
C PRO A 495 36.84 -32.85 -22.92
N GLU A 496 37.60 -32.13 -22.10
CA GLU A 496 38.88 -32.63 -21.57
C GLU A 496 38.67 -33.35 -20.24
N ALA A 497 39.24 -34.56 -20.20
CA ALA A 497 39.17 -35.49 -19.10
C ALA A 497 40.20 -35.16 -18.01
N GLY A 498 39.79 -35.37 -16.74
CA GLY A 498 40.70 -35.69 -15.66
C GLY A 498 40.79 -34.65 -14.55
N GLN A 499 39.93 -34.79 -13.53
CA GLN A 499 40.33 -34.70 -12.11
C GLN A 499 39.20 -35.20 -11.21
N THR A 500 39.52 -36.23 -10.42
CA THR A 500 38.63 -37.06 -9.62
C THR A 500 38.27 -36.42 -8.29
N THR A 501 37.46 -35.38 -8.36
CA THR A 501 36.36 -35.05 -7.43
C THR A 501 35.31 -34.37 -8.30
N GLY A 502 34.43 -35.17 -8.91
CA GLY A 502 33.79 -34.81 -10.18
C GLY A 502 32.53 -33.92 -10.09
N PRO A 503 32.06 -33.39 -11.23
CA PRO A 503 30.73 -32.80 -11.44
C PRO A 503 29.57 -33.72 -11.02
N GLY A 504 29.81 -35.04 -10.96
CA GLY A 504 28.82 -36.07 -10.68
C GLY A 504 28.18 -35.98 -9.30
N ALA A 505 28.90 -35.61 -8.23
CA ALA A 505 28.34 -35.58 -6.87
C ALA A 505 27.27 -34.47 -6.71
N THR A 506 27.50 -33.29 -7.28
CA THR A 506 26.51 -32.19 -7.29
C THR A 506 25.34 -32.51 -8.23
N ALA A 507 25.59 -33.11 -9.39
CA ALA A 507 24.52 -33.51 -10.31
C ALA A 507 23.63 -34.62 -9.72
N GLU A 508 24.22 -35.58 -9.03
CA GLU A 508 23.51 -36.64 -8.29
C GLU A 508 22.70 -36.06 -7.13
N ALA A 509 23.28 -35.14 -6.35
CA ALA A 509 22.59 -34.40 -5.29
C ALA A 509 21.38 -33.61 -5.82
N THR A 510 21.53 -32.89 -6.94
CA THR A 510 20.42 -32.16 -7.58
C THR A 510 19.35 -33.10 -8.13
N ALA A 511 19.73 -34.18 -8.80
CA ALA A 511 18.78 -35.15 -9.35
C ALA A 511 17.97 -35.85 -8.25
N GLU A 512 18.61 -36.17 -7.13
CA GLU A 512 17.94 -36.76 -5.96
C GLU A 512 17.01 -35.76 -5.28
N LEU A 513 17.41 -34.48 -5.14
CA LEU A 513 16.53 -33.41 -4.64
C LEU A 513 15.27 -33.25 -5.51
N ASP A 514 15.43 -33.26 -6.84
CA ASP A 514 14.31 -33.17 -7.77
C ASP A 514 13.38 -34.38 -7.69
N ALA A 515 13.93 -35.59 -7.48
CA ALA A 515 13.15 -36.79 -7.27
C ALA A 515 12.31 -36.70 -5.98
N LEU A 516 12.88 -36.19 -4.89
CA LEU A 516 12.19 -35.98 -3.62
C LEU A 516 11.08 -34.91 -3.75
N ARG A 517 11.33 -33.81 -4.48
CA ARG A 517 10.32 -32.79 -4.79
C ARG A 517 9.15 -33.36 -5.60
N ARG A 518 9.43 -34.14 -6.65
CA ARG A 518 8.39 -34.83 -7.42
C ARG A 518 7.57 -35.79 -6.57
N ARG A 519 8.22 -36.51 -5.65
CA ARG A 519 7.54 -37.42 -4.72
C ARG A 519 6.64 -36.66 -3.76
N LEU A 520 7.07 -35.53 -3.21
CA LEU A 520 6.22 -34.66 -2.38
C LEU A 520 4.99 -34.17 -3.16
N ALA A 521 5.17 -33.72 -4.40
CA ALA A 521 4.09 -33.24 -5.26
C ALA A 521 3.08 -34.34 -5.65
N ALA A 522 3.48 -35.61 -5.62
CA ALA A 522 2.62 -36.75 -5.91
C ALA A 522 1.75 -37.19 -4.72
N VAL A 523 2.10 -36.80 -3.49
CA VAL A 523 1.30 -37.09 -2.30
C VAL A 523 -0.01 -36.31 -2.37
N ARG A 524 -1.14 -37.02 -2.34
CA ARG A 524 -2.47 -36.41 -2.28
C ARG A 524 -2.86 -36.13 -0.84
N ILE A 525 -2.97 -34.84 -0.48
CA ILE A 525 -3.20 -34.36 0.90
C ILE A 525 -4.61 -33.82 1.10
#